data_AF-G1RTW3-F1
#
_entry.id   AF-G1RTW3-F1
#
_cell.length_a   1.000
_cell.length_b   1.000
_cell.length_c   1.000
_cell.angle_alpha   90.00
_cell.angle_beta   90.00
_cell.angle_gamma   90.00
#
_symmetry.space_group_name_H-M   'P 1'
#
loop_
_entity.id
_entity.type
_entity.pdbx_description
1 polymer ?
#
loop_
_entity_poly.entity_id
_entity_poly.type
_entity_poly.pdbx_seq_one_letter_code
_entity_poly.pdbx_strand_id
1 'polypeptide(L)'
;ILRIDNLWQFENLRKLQLDNNIIEKIEGLENLTHLVWLDLSFNNIETIEGLDTLVNLEDLSLFNNQISKIDSLDALVKLQVLSLGNNRIDNMMNIIYLRRFKCLRTLSLSGNPISEAEDYKMFICAYLPDLVYLDFRCIDDHTKELAEAKHQYSIDELKRQEKLMQARLEDEQARREELEKHKTAFVEHLNGSFLFDSMYAEDSEGNKLSYLPGVGELLETYKDKFVIICVNIFEYGLKQQEKRKTELDTFSECVHEAIQENQEQGKSKIAKFEEKHLSSLSAIREELELPNIEKMILECSADISELFDALMTLEMQLVEQLEETINMFERNIVDMVGLFIKNVQSLTAQCRDLENHHHEKLLEISISTLENIVKGDLDEDLPDDLRALFVDKDTIVNAVGASHNIHLLKINNREEELVTRINSWCTCLVDKIHKDEIMRNRKRVKEINQYIDHMRSELDNLECGDILD
;
A
#
# COMPACT_ATOMS: atom_id res chain seq x y z
N ILE A 1 -9.22 -13.21 -36.53
CA ILE A 1 -9.60 -13.32 -35.10
C ILE A 1 -10.77 -12.37 -34.86
N LEU A 2 -11.81 -12.82 -34.13
CA LEU A 2 -12.99 -12.01 -33.77
C LEU A 2 -12.91 -11.49 -32.33
N ARG A 3 -12.28 -12.25 -31.43
CA ARG A 3 -12.15 -11.95 -30.01
C ARG A 3 -10.77 -12.35 -29.50
N ILE A 4 -10.21 -11.55 -28.60
CA ILE A 4 -8.96 -11.84 -27.90
C ILE A 4 -9.30 -12.73 -26.69
N ASP A 5 -8.77 -13.95 -26.64
CA ASP A 5 -9.05 -14.90 -25.56
C ASP A 5 -7.86 -15.86 -25.37
N ASN A 6 -7.80 -16.55 -24.22
CA ASN A 6 -6.77 -17.52 -23.83
C ASN A 6 -5.34 -16.96 -23.71
N LEU A 7 -5.18 -15.65 -23.47
CA LEU A 7 -3.87 -15.03 -23.25
C LEU A 7 -3.44 -14.95 -21.78
N TRP A 8 -4.32 -15.35 -20.84
CA TRP A 8 -4.11 -15.16 -19.40
C TRP A 8 -2.88 -15.88 -18.81
N GLN A 9 -2.34 -16.90 -19.47
CA GLN A 9 -1.16 -17.66 -18.99
C GLN A 9 0.17 -17.00 -19.37
N PHE A 10 0.16 -16.01 -20.27
CA PHE A 10 1.37 -15.38 -20.81
C PHE A 10 1.72 -14.09 -20.08
N GLU A 11 1.79 -14.12 -18.75
CA GLU A 11 2.02 -12.94 -17.89
C GLU A 11 3.30 -12.16 -18.24
N ASN A 12 4.32 -12.85 -18.77
CA ASN A 12 5.61 -12.26 -19.14
C ASN A 12 5.68 -11.73 -20.58
N LEU A 13 4.57 -11.72 -21.32
CA LEU A 13 4.55 -11.28 -22.72
C LEU A 13 4.88 -9.78 -22.82
N ARG A 14 5.87 -9.43 -23.64
CA ARG A 14 6.31 -8.04 -23.85
C ARG A 14 5.85 -7.41 -25.15
N LYS A 15 5.58 -8.22 -26.17
CA LYS A 15 5.14 -7.75 -27.49
C LYS A 15 3.97 -8.60 -27.95
N LEU A 16 2.90 -7.96 -28.37
CA LEU A 16 1.71 -8.63 -28.87
C LEU A 16 1.28 -7.99 -30.18
N GLN A 17 1.20 -8.82 -31.22
CA GLN A 17 0.82 -8.43 -32.56
C GLN A 17 -0.51 -9.10 -32.91
N LEU A 18 -1.53 -8.29 -33.15
CA LEU A 18 -2.90 -8.70 -33.46
C LEU A 18 -3.47 -7.91 -34.65
N ASP A 19 -2.60 -7.41 -35.53
CA ASP A 19 -3.00 -6.65 -36.71
C ASP A 19 -3.71 -7.52 -37.76
N ASN A 20 -4.45 -6.88 -38.66
CA ASN A 20 -5.16 -7.53 -39.78
C ASN A 20 -6.17 -8.60 -39.33
N ASN A 21 -7.00 -8.23 -38.35
CA ASN A 21 -8.06 -9.08 -37.81
C ASN A 21 -9.43 -8.37 -37.91
N ILE A 22 -10.45 -8.94 -37.28
CA ILE A 22 -11.82 -8.41 -37.27
C ILE A 22 -12.27 -8.20 -35.82
N ILE A 23 -11.34 -7.75 -34.97
CA ILE A 23 -11.58 -7.51 -33.55
C ILE A 23 -12.42 -6.24 -33.42
N GLU A 24 -13.52 -6.32 -32.70
CA GLU A 24 -14.42 -5.17 -32.45
C GLU A 24 -14.19 -4.54 -31.06
N LYS A 25 -13.66 -5.33 -30.12
CA LYS A 25 -13.43 -4.91 -28.73
C LYS A 25 -12.07 -5.34 -28.21
N ILE A 26 -11.44 -4.46 -27.44
CA ILE A 26 -10.21 -4.73 -26.73
C ILE A 26 -10.57 -5.35 -25.37
N GLU A 27 -10.33 -6.65 -25.22
CA GLU A 27 -10.62 -7.39 -23.99
C GLU A 27 -9.62 -8.54 -23.80
N GLY A 28 -9.59 -9.15 -22.62
CA GLY A 28 -8.72 -10.32 -22.36
C GLY A 28 -7.22 -10.02 -22.26
N LEU A 29 -6.84 -8.74 -22.13
CA LEU A 29 -5.45 -8.28 -21.96
C LEU A 29 -5.07 -8.01 -20.49
N GLU A 30 -5.99 -8.19 -19.55
CA GLU A 30 -5.87 -7.75 -18.15
C GLU A 30 -4.61 -8.29 -17.45
N ASN A 31 -4.23 -9.53 -17.74
CA ASN A 31 -3.08 -10.21 -17.11
C ASN A 31 -1.72 -9.87 -17.76
N LEU A 32 -1.69 -9.12 -18.86
CA LEU A 32 -0.46 -8.85 -19.63
C LEU A 32 0.26 -7.58 -19.13
N THR A 33 0.47 -7.47 -17.83
CA THR A 33 1.00 -6.24 -17.17
C THR A 33 2.43 -5.87 -17.60
N HIS A 34 3.17 -6.81 -18.20
CA HIS A 34 4.53 -6.61 -18.72
C HIS A 34 4.60 -6.23 -20.21
N LEU A 35 3.44 -6.02 -20.85
CA LEU A 35 3.38 -5.66 -22.26
C LEU A 35 3.97 -4.25 -22.50
N VAL A 36 4.86 -4.15 -23.49
CA VAL A 36 5.56 -2.92 -23.87
C VAL A 36 5.10 -2.43 -25.26
N TRP A 37 4.75 -3.37 -26.14
CA TRP A 37 4.34 -3.09 -27.52
C TRP A 37 3.07 -3.86 -27.87
N LEU A 38 2.05 -3.13 -28.34
CA LEU A 38 0.77 -3.70 -28.73
C LEU A 38 0.35 -3.14 -30.10
N ASP A 39 0.15 -4.04 -31.05
CA ASP A 39 -0.38 -3.70 -32.36
C ASP A 39 -1.74 -4.35 -32.61
N LEU A 40 -2.74 -3.48 -32.77
CA LEU A 40 -4.14 -3.78 -33.06
C LEU A 40 -4.57 -3.11 -34.37
N SER A 41 -3.63 -2.82 -35.26
CA SER A 41 -3.91 -2.15 -36.53
C SER A 41 -4.78 -3.00 -37.47
N PHE A 42 -5.55 -2.38 -38.37
CA PHE A 42 -6.43 -3.07 -39.32
C PHE A 42 -7.43 -4.00 -38.63
N ASN A 43 -8.20 -3.44 -37.69
CA ASN A 43 -9.30 -4.10 -36.98
C ASN A 43 -10.57 -3.25 -37.08
N ASN A 44 -11.64 -3.65 -36.38
CA ASN A 44 -12.94 -2.96 -36.34
C ASN A 44 -13.23 -2.34 -34.97
N ILE A 45 -12.20 -1.90 -34.24
CA ILE A 45 -12.36 -1.36 -32.89
C ILE A 45 -13.03 0.01 -32.95
N GLU A 46 -14.13 0.19 -32.23
CA GLU A 46 -14.87 1.48 -32.17
C GLU A 46 -14.52 2.30 -30.93
N THR A 47 -14.20 1.64 -29.82
CA THR A 47 -13.92 2.28 -28.52
C THR A 47 -12.62 1.74 -27.93
N ILE A 48 -11.83 2.64 -27.35
CA ILE A 48 -10.65 2.26 -26.57
C ILE A 48 -11.14 1.84 -25.18
N GLU A 49 -10.90 0.58 -24.81
CA GLU A 49 -11.27 0.00 -23.50
C GLU A 49 -10.31 -1.15 -23.17
N GLY A 50 -10.34 -1.68 -21.94
CA GLY A 50 -9.61 -2.91 -21.59
C GLY A 50 -8.07 -2.78 -21.57
N LEU A 51 -7.52 -1.57 -21.47
CA LEU A 51 -6.07 -1.30 -21.42
C LEU A 51 -5.59 -0.85 -20.02
N ASP A 52 -6.47 -0.82 -19.01
CA ASP A 52 -6.20 -0.21 -17.69
C ASP A 52 -5.06 -0.87 -16.90
N THR A 53 -4.73 -2.13 -17.19
CA THR A 53 -3.67 -2.87 -16.49
C THR A 53 -2.30 -2.77 -17.17
N LEU A 54 -2.23 -2.22 -18.40
CA LEU A 54 -1.04 -2.21 -19.24
C LEU A 54 -0.11 -1.02 -18.95
N VAL A 55 0.24 -0.81 -17.68
CA VAL A 55 1.01 0.35 -17.19
C VAL A 55 2.43 0.47 -17.78
N ASN A 56 2.94 -0.60 -18.40
CA ASN A 56 4.27 -0.65 -19.02
C ASN A 56 4.25 -0.43 -20.54
N LEU A 57 3.08 -0.19 -21.15
CA LEU A 57 2.98 -0.04 -22.59
C LEU A 57 3.65 1.26 -23.05
N GLU A 58 4.56 1.14 -24.01
CA GLU A 58 5.32 2.24 -24.60
C GLU A 58 4.87 2.54 -26.04
N ASP A 59 4.39 1.54 -26.77
CA ASP A 59 3.95 1.66 -28.16
C ASP A 59 2.60 0.98 -28.35
N LEU A 60 1.62 1.78 -28.76
CA LEU A 60 0.26 1.34 -29.07
C LEU A 60 -0.10 1.74 -30.49
N SER A 61 -0.34 0.72 -31.32
CA SER A 61 -0.79 0.90 -32.69
C SER A 61 -2.24 0.48 -32.86
N LEU A 62 -3.10 1.45 -33.18
CA LEU A 62 -4.53 1.33 -33.44
C LEU A 62 -4.87 1.85 -34.85
N PHE A 63 -3.92 1.76 -35.77
CA PHE A 63 -4.05 2.29 -37.13
C PHE A 63 -5.17 1.55 -37.89
N ASN A 64 -5.97 2.26 -38.69
CA ASN A 64 -7.04 1.68 -39.50
C ASN A 64 -8.08 0.91 -38.66
N ASN A 65 -8.72 1.61 -37.73
CA ASN A 65 -9.85 1.17 -36.91
C ASN A 65 -11.04 2.14 -37.08
N GLN A 66 -12.06 2.06 -36.21
CA GLN A 66 -13.26 2.89 -36.27
C GLN A 66 -13.40 3.83 -35.06
N ILE A 67 -12.30 4.17 -34.40
CA ILE A 67 -12.26 4.95 -33.15
C ILE A 67 -12.68 6.40 -33.42
N SER A 68 -13.67 6.90 -32.67
CA SER A 68 -14.11 8.30 -32.77
C SER A 68 -13.68 9.18 -31.60
N LYS A 69 -13.34 8.58 -30.45
CA LYS A 69 -12.98 9.29 -29.22
C LYS A 69 -11.69 8.73 -28.63
N ILE A 70 -10.82 9.63 -28.15
CA ILE A 70 -9.59 9.27 -27.44
C ILE A 70 -9.88 9.43 -25.95
N ASP A 71 -10.12 8.31 -25.27
CA ASP A 71 -10.28 8.20 -23.82
C ASP A 71 -9.77 6.83 -23.34
N SER A 72 -9.88 6.55 -22.04
CA SER A 72 -9.55 5.23 -21.45
C SER A 72 -8.10 4.77 -21.67
N LEU A 73 -7.17 5.71 -21.81
CA LEU A 73 -5.72 5.46 -21.89
C LEU A 73 -4.99 5.90 -20.60
N ASP A 74 -5.71 6.30 -19.56
CA ASP A 74 -5.17 6.97 -18.36
C ASP A 74 -4.06 6.17 -17.65
N ALA A 75 -4.12 4.84 -17.71
CA ALA A 75 -3.14 3.95 -17.12
C ALA A 75 -1.79 3.89 -17.87
N LEU A 76 -1.75 4.30 -19.14
CA LEU A 76 -0.59 4.16 -20.03
C LEU A 76 0.43 5.29 -19.84
N VAL A 77 0.90 5.47 -18.61
CA VAL A 77 1.79 6.58 -18.21
C VAL A 77 3.15 6.58 -18.93
N LYS A 78 3.57 5.43 -19.48
CA LYS A 78 4.84 5.26 -20.22
C LYS A 78 4.69 5.34 -21.74
N LEU A 79 3.49 5.62 -22.25
CA LEU A 79 3.25 5.63 -23.68
C LEU A 79 4.11 6.69 -24.38
N GLN A 80 4.90 6.24 -25.36
CA GLN A 80 5.81 7.05 -26.17
C GLN A 80 5.32 7.18 -27.61
N VAL A 81 4.71 6.14 -28.15
CA VAL A 81 4.22 6.07 -29.53
C VAL A 81 2.75 5.71 -29.53
N LEU A 82 1.94 6.55 -30.16
CA LEU A 82 0.51 6.31 -30.35
C LEU A 82 0.14 6.47 -31.83
N SER A 83 -0.25 5.38 -32.46
CA SER A 83 -0.71 5.39 -33.86
C SER A 83 -2.21 5.23 -33.93
N LEU A 84 -2.91 6.31 -34.30
CA LEU A 84 -4.36 6.40 -34.46
C LEU A 84 -4.77 6.80 -35.89
N GLY A 85 -3.87 6.67 -36.88
CA GLY A 85 -4.19 7.00 -38.27
C GLY A 85 -5.33 6.16 -38.86
N ASN A 86 -6.04 6.68 -39.86
CA ASN A 86 -7.22 6.08 -40.50
C ASN A 86 -8.30 5.65 -39.48
N ASN A 87 -8.70 6.55 -38.61
CA ASN A 87 -9.82 6.37 -37.68
C ASN A 87 -10.92 7.43 -37.95
N ARG A 88 -11.90 7.57 -37.04
CA ARG A 88 -13.05 8.49 -37.17
C ARG A 88 -12.98 9.67 -36.19
N ILE A 89 -11.78 10.09 -35.81
CA ILE A 89 -11.58 11.18 -34.84
C ILE A 89 -11.85 12.52 -35.54
N ASP A 90 -12.85 13.27 -35.06
CA ASP A 90 -13.29 14.55 -35.64
C ASP A 90 -13.15 15.75 -34.68
N ASN A 91 -13.04 15.49 -33.37
CA ASN A 91 -13.01 16.54 -32.36
C ASN A 91 -11.58 16.87 -31.91
N MET A 92 -11.16 18.11 -32.14
CA MET A 92 -9.85 18.63 -31.73
C MET A 92 -9.66 18.65 -30.20
N MET A 93 -10.73 18.73 -29.41
CA MET A 93 -10.64 18.68 -27.95
C MET A 93 -10.11 17.34 -27.43
N ASN A 94 -10.25 16.24 -28.20
CA ASN A 94 -9.68 14.94 -27.84
C ASN A 94 -8.14 14.97 -27.79
N ILE A 95 -7.49 15.94 -28.44
CA ILE A 95 -6.03 16.11 -28.38
C ILE A 95 -5.59 16.64 -27.03
N ILE A 96 -6.42 17.45 -26.35
CA ILE A 96 -6.09 17.99 -25.02
C ILE A 96 -5.95 16.84 -24.01
N TYR A 97 -6.74 15.77 -24.15
CA TYR A 97 -6.62 14.57 -23.33
C TYR A 97 -5.21 13.95 -23.41
N LEU A 98 -4.59 13.96 -24.60
CA LEU A 98 -3.24 13.40 -24.79
C LEU A 98 -2.13 14.16 -24.04
N ARG A 99 -2.40 15.39 -23.58
CA ARG A 99 -1.43 16.22 -22.84
C ARG A 99 -1.04 15.64 -21.46
N ARG A 100 -1.82 14.67 -20.97
CA ARG A 100 -1.54 13.89 -19.76
C ARG A 100 -0.35 12.94 -19.95
N PHE A 101 -0.09 12.49 -21.18
CA PHE A 101 1.00 11.57 -21.50
C PHE A 101 2.34 12.31 -21.67
N LYS A 102 3.05 12.54 -20.55
CA LYS A 102 4.34 13.28 -20.55
C LYS A 102 5.46 12.59 -21.33
N CYS A 103 5.33 11.28 -21.57
CA CYS A 103 6.28 10.48 -22.33
C CYS A 103 5.95 10.38 -23.83
N LEU A 104 4.81 10.91 -24.28
CA LEU A 104 4.41 10.81 -25.69
C LEU A 104 5.38 11.62 -26.57
N ARG A 105 6.00 10.95 -27.55
CA ARG A 105 6.95 11.56 -28.49
C ARG A 105 6.48 11.45 -29.93
N THR A 106 5.71 10.41 -30.26
CA THR A 106 5.24 10.17 -31.62
C THR A 106 3.73 9.97 -31.61
N LEU A 107 3.03 10.73 -32.46
CA LEU A 107 1.58 10.65 -32.64
C LEU A 107 1.27 10.61 -34.13
N SER A 108 0.45 9.65 -34.54
CA SER A 108 -0.08 9.58 -35.91
C SER A 108 -1.60 9.66 -35.87
N LEU A 109 -2.17 10.66 -36.54
CA LEU A 109 -3.62 10.87 -36.71
C LEU A 109 -3.99 11.08 -38.17
N SER A 110 -3.04 10.91 -39.10
CA SER A 110 -3.25 10.95 -40.55
C SER A 110 -4.46 10.12 -40.98
N GLY A 111 -5.30 10.66 -41.87
CA GLY A 111 -6.49 9.96 -42.36
C GLY A 111 -7.69 9.96 -41.39
N ASN A 112 -7.64 10.76 -40.33
CA ASN A 112 -8.82 11.13 -39.54
C ASN A 112 -9.42 12.45 -40.02
N PRO A 113 -10.73 12.69 -39.84
CA PRO A 113 -11.36 13.98 -40.14
C PRO A 113 -10.65 15.20 -39.53
N ILE A 114 -10.07 15.08 -38.32
CA ILE A 114 -9.28 16.17 -37.72
C ILE A 114 -8.06 16.61 -38.55
N SER A 115 -7.49 15.71 -39.37
CA SER A 115 -6.27 16.00 -40.14
C SER A 115 -6.52 16.91 -41.35
N GLU A 116 -7.79 17.10 -41.74
CA GLU A 116 -8.18 18.00 -42.83
C GLU A 116 -8.31 19.46 -42.38
N ALA A 117 -8.34 19.74 -41.08
CA ALA A 117 -8.46 21.09 -40.55
C ALA A 117 -7.19 21.92 -40.80
N GLU A 118 -7.33 23.17 -41.26
CA GLU A 118 -6.20 24.07 -41.55
C GLU A 118 -5.28 24.30 -40.33
N ASP A 119 -5.88 24.35 -39.13
CA ASP A 119 -5.19 24.60 -37.87
C ASP A 119 -4.68 23.34 -37.17
N TYR A 120 -4.86 22.16 -37.76
CA TYR A 120 -4.51 20.87 -37.15
C TYR A 120 -3.06 20.79 -36.65
N LYS A 121 -2.08 21.10 -37.52
CA LYS A 121 -0.66 21.05 -37.15
C LYS A 121 -0.34 22.05 -36.04
N MET A 122 -0.87 23.27 -36.14
CA MET A 122 -0.62 24.35 -35.17
C MET A 122 -1.23 24.02 -33.81
N PHE A 123 -2.47 23.51 -33.80
CA PHE A 123 -3.14 23.11 -32.57
C PHE A 123 -2.37 22.00 -31.86
N ILE A 124 -1.99 20.93 -32.57
CA ILE A 124 -1.25 19.82 -31.95
C ILE A 124 0.08 20.29 -31.37
N CYS A 125 0.83 21.10 -32.11
CA CYS A 125 2.13 21.61 -31.63
C CYS A 125 1.99 22.50 -30.40
N ALA A 126 0.92 23.28 -30.28
CA ALA A 126 0.67 24.13 -29.10
C ALA A 126 0.25 23.31 -27.87
N TYR A 127 -0.63 22.33 -28.05
CA TYR A 127 -1.24 21.59 -26.94
C TYR A 127 -0.41 20.38 -26.49
N LEU A 128 0.45 19.83 -27.36
CA LEU A 128 1.38 18.72 -27.08
C LEU A 128 2.85 19.17 -27.27
N PRO A 129 3.43 19.93 -26.32
CA PRO A 129 4.76 20.53 -26.48
C PRO A 129 5.89 19.49 -26.57
N ASP A 130 5.74 18.37 -25.87
CA ASP A 130 6.73 17.30 -25.79
C ASP A 130 6.74 16.37 -27.03
N LEU A 131 5.80 16.58 -27.96
CA LEU A 131 5.71 15.78 -29.18
C LEU A 131 6.89 16.10 -30.12
N VAL A 132 7.51 15.06 -30.66
CA VAL A 132 8.67 15.16 -31.58
C VAL A 132 8.25 14.84 -33.00
N TYR A 133 7.39 13.83 -33.18
CA TYR A 133 6.90 13.38 -34.47
C TYR A 133 5.38 13.45 -34.54
N LEU A 134 4.87 14.14 -35.56
CA LEU A 134 3.45 14.14 -35.93
C LEU A 134 3.32 13.57 -37.34
N ASP A 135 2.49 12.54 -37.51
CA ASP A 135 2.21 11.91 -38.82
C ASP A 135 3.50 11.51 -39.56
N PHE A 136 4.43 10.91 -38.81
CA PHE A 136 5.75 10.47 -39.28
C PHE A 136 6.68 11.59 -39.78
N ARG A 137 6.37 12.85 -39.46
CA ARG A 137 7.21 14.01 -39.75
C ARG A 137 7.73 14.63 -38.46
N CYS A 138 9.01 14.99 -38.45
CA CYS A 138 9.59 15.73 -37.34
C CYS A 138 8.97 17.12 -37.26
N ILE A 139 8.61 17.54 -36.05
CA ILE A 139 8.10 18.88 -35.79
C ILE A 139 9.30 19.81 -35.61
N ASP A 140 9.36 20.83 -36.45
CA ASP A 140 10.36 21.89 -36.38
C ASP A 140 10.09 22.85 -35.21
N ASP A 141 11.16 23.27 -34.52
CA ASP A 141 11.08 24.18 -33.37
C ASP A 141 10.40 25.51 -33.75
N HIS A 142 10.61 25.99 -34.97
CA HIS A 142 9.95 27.19 -35.48
C HIS A 142 8.42 27.05 -35.52
N THR A 143 7.90 25.91 -35.97
CA THR A 143 6.46 25.62 -35.92
C THR A 143 5.95 25.57 -34.49
N LYS A 144 6.72 25.04 -33.53
CA LYS A 144 6.32 25.03 -32.11
C LYS A 144 6.20 26.43 -31.54
N GLU A 145 7.17 27.30 -31.81
CA GLU A 145 7.15 28.70 -31.36
C GLU A 145 5.94 29.46 -31.93
N LEU A 146 5.66 29.30 -33.23
CA LEU A 146 4.50 29.92 -33.87
C LEU A 146 3.17 29.42 -33.28
N ALA A 147 3.08 28.11 -33.03
CA ALA A 147 1.90 27.48 -32.44
C ALA A 147 1.67 27.98 -31.00
N GLU A 148 2.72 28.04 -30.17
CA GLU A 148 2.63 28.56 -28.80
C GLU A 148 2.26 30.04 -28.79
N ALA A 149 2.83 30.87 -29.67
CA ALA A 149 2.48 32.28 -29.80
C ALA A 149 1.00 32.47 -30.23
N LYS A 150 0.51 31.64 -31.15
CA LYS A 150 -0.89 31.70 -31.62
C LYS A 150 -1.90 31.34 -30.51
N HIS A 151 -1.56 30.39 -29.64
CA HIS A 151 -2.45 29.87 -28.60
C HIS A 151 -2.04 30.27 -27.17
N GLN A 152 -1.18 31.28 -27.02
CA GLN A 152 -0.51 31.62 -25.76
C GLN A 152 -1.48 31.73 -24.57
N TYR A 153 -2.54 32.53 -24.70
CA TYR A 153 -3.51 32.72 -23.61
C TYR A 153 -4.20 31.42 -23.18
N SER A 154 -4.64 30.60 -24.14
CA SER A 154 -5.30 29.32 -23.86
C SER A 154 -4.36 28.31 -23.23
N ILE A 155 -3.10 28.27 -23.69
CA ILE A 155 -2.07 27.38 -23.15
C ILE A 155 -1.65 27.81 -21.74
N ASP A 156 -1.49 29.11 -21.48
CA ASP A 156 -1.12 29.61 -20.16
C ASP A 156 -2.22 29.35 -19.11
N GLU A 157 -3.49 29.54 -19.47
CA GLU A 157 -4.62 29.19 -18.60
C GLU A 157 -4.67 27.67 -18.34
N LEU A 158 -4.44 26.85 -19.36
CA LEU A 158 -4.36 25.39 -19.19
C LEU A 158 -3.18 24.98 -18.29
N LYS A 159 -1.97 25.50 -18.54
CA LYS A 159 -0.79 25.26 -17.69
C LYS A 159 -1.06 25.64 -16.23
N ARG A 160 -1.78 26.75 -15.99
CA ARG A 160 -2.19 27.18 -14.65
C ARG A 160 -3.14 26.19 -13.99
N GLN A 161 -4.16 25.71 -14.72
CA GLN A 161 -5.10 24.70 -14.24
C GLN A 161 -4.43 23.36 -13.96
N GLU A 162 -3.55 22.90 -14.86
CA GLU A 162 -2.75 21.68 -14.70
C GLU A 162 -1.87 21.76 -13.45
N LYS A 163 -1.14 22.88 -13.27
CA LYS A 163 -0.30 23.08 -12.09
C LYS A 163 -1.12 23.08 -10.80
N LEU A 164 -2.30 23.69 -10.81
CA LEU A 164 -3.18 23.74 -9.65
C LEU A 164 -3.79 22.36 -9.34
N MET A 165 -4.14 21.58 -10.36
CA MET A 165 -4.58 20.19 -10.20
C MET A 165 -3.46 19.30 -9.67
N GLN A 166 -2.25 19.42 -10.23
CA GLN A 166 -1.08 18.67 -9.79
C GLN A 166 -0.73 18.99 -8.33
N ALA A 167 -0.71 20.27 -7.97
CA ALA A 167 -0.48 20.67 -6.57
C ALA A 167 -1.54 20.14 -5.62
N ARG A 168 -2.82 20.06 -6.04
CA ARG A 168 -3.88 19.43 -5.24
C ARG A 168 -3.68 17.93 -5.08
N LEU A 169 -3.29 17.22 -6.14
CA LEU A 169 -3.02 15.79 -6.09
C LEU A 169 -1.81 15.48 -5.19
N GLU A 170 -0.75 16.28 -5.30
CA GLU A 170 0.44 16.16 -4.44
C GLU A 170 0.11 16.44 -2.97
N ASP A 171 -0.67 17.48 -2.68
CA ASP A 171 -1.15 17.77 -1.32
C ASP A 171 -2.06 16.66 -0.77
N GLU A 172 -2.98 16.14 -1.58
CA GLU A 172 -3.83 15.01 -1.19
C GLU A 172 -3.00 13.75 -0.93
N GLN A 173 -2.02 13.46 -1.77
CA GLN A 173 -1.11 12.33 -1.59
C GLN A 173 -0.27 12.48 -0.33
N ALA A 174 0.32 13.67 -0.09
CA ALA A 174 1.08 13.96 1.11
C ALA A 174 0.24 13.78 2.39
N ARG A 175 -1.01 14.25 2.38
CA ARG A 175 -1.96 14.04 3.50
C ARG A 175 -2.30 12.56 3.70
N ARG A 176 -2.45 11.78 2.62
CA ARG A 176 -2.69 10.34 2.71
C ARG A 176 -1.49 9.61 3.31
N GLU A 177 -0.29 9.94 2.88
CA GLU A 177 0.96 9.37 3.41
C GLU A 177 1.16 9.71 4.89
N GLU A 178 0.88 10.96 5.28
CA GLU A 178 0.89 11.39 6.67
C GLU A 178 -0.17 10.65 7.51
N LEU A 179 -1.39 10.49 7.00
CA LEU A 179 -2.44 9.74 7.68
C LEU A 179 -2.05 8.27 7.86
N GLU A 180 -1.40 7.64 6.87
CA GLU A 180 -0.92 6.27 7.05
C GLU A 180 0.18 6.16 8.11
N LYS A 181 1.07 7.15 8.20
CA LYS A 181 2.02 7.21 9.32
C LYS A 181 1.29 7.24 10.66
N HIS A 182 0.22 8.02 10.77
CA HIS A 182 -0.58 8.09 12.01
C HIS A 182 -1.31 6.77 12.30
N LYS A 183 -1.80 6.07 11.27
CA LYS A 183 -2.44 4.76 11.40
C LYS A 183 -1.48 3.67 11.86
N THR A 184 -0.25 3.65 11.34
CA THR A 184 0.79 2.71 11.79
C THR A 184 1.21 2.96 13.25
N ALA A 185 1.05 4.19 13.74
CA ALA A 185 1.25 4.55 15.12
C ALA A 185 0.02 4.36 16.01
N PHE A 186 -1.12 3.94 15.44
CA PHE A 186 -2.41 3.80 16.11
C PHE A 186 -2.87 5.12 16.75
N VAL A 187 -2.68 6.27 16.11
CA VAL A 187 -3.07 7.58 16.68
C VAL A 187 -3.72 8.51 15.65
N GLU A 188 -4.29 7.95 14.59
CA GLU A 188 -4.99 8.77 13.60
C GLU A 188 -6.08 9.66 14.24
N HIS A 189 -6.26 10.88 13.72
CA HIS A 189 -7.26 11.83 14.24
C HIS A 189 -7.10 12.23 15.72
N LEU A 190 -5.93 12.04 16.34
CA LEU A 190 -5.61 12.58 17.69
C LEU A 190 -4.67 13.80 17.65
N ASN A 191 -4.22 14.20 16.46
CA ASN A 191 -3.30 15.32 16.24
C ASN A 191 -3.98 16.71 16.29
N GLY A 192 -5.18 16.80 16.85
CA GLY A 192 -5.96 18.04 16.88
C GLY A 192 -7.34 17.84 17.50
N SER A 193 -8.31 18.65 17.08
CA SER A 193 -9.65 18.68 17.66
C SER A 193 -10.60 17.60 17.15
N PHE A 194 -10.20 16.72 16.25
CA PHE A 194 -11.10 15.77 15.60
C PHE A 194 -11.94 14.93 16.58
N LEU A 195 -11.32 14.37 17.63
CA LEU A 195 -12.06 13.59 18.63
C LEU A 195 -13.11 14.47 19.31
N PHE A 196 -12.71 15.68 19.73
CA PHE A 196 -13.60 16.66 20.35
C PHE A 196 -14.74 17.07 19.44
N ASP A 197 -14.44 17.46 18.20
CA ASP A 197 -15.44 17.91 17.23
C ASP A 197 -16.42 16.76 16.89
N SER A 198 -15.97 15.50 16.92
CA SER A 198 -16.85 14.33 16.75
C SER A 198 -17.83 14.11 17.90
N MET A 199 -17.51 14.59 19.11
CA MET A 199 -18.42 14.52 20.26
C MET A 199 -19.61 15.46 20.03
N TYR A 200 -19.35 16.69 19.60
CA TYR A 200 -20.37 17.71 19.35
C TYR A 200 -21.11 17.54 18.02
N ALA A 201 -20.57 16.76 17.07
CA ALA A 201 -21.25 16.47 15.80
C ALA A 201 -22.54 15.65 16.00
N GLU A 202 -22.57 14.78 17.01
CA GLU A 202 -23.73 13.91 17.33
C GLU A 202 -24.53 14.43 18.54
N ASP A 203 -24.08 15.51 19.20
CA ASP A 203 -24.72 16.07 20.38
C ASP A 203 -25.58 17.30 20.03
N SER A 204 -26.85 17.05 19.67
CA SER A 204 -27.80 18.12 19.40
C SER A 204 -28.11 18.98 20.62
N GLU A 205 -28.03 18.42 21.83
CA GLU A 205 -28.42 19.11 23.07
C GLU A 205 -27.28 19.98 23.59
N GLY A 206 -26.04 19.50 23.62
CA GLY A 206 -24.87 20.31 23.99
C GLY A 206 -24.65 21.49 23.05
N ASN A 207 -24.95 21.33 21.75
CA ASN A 207 -24.92 22.45 20.80
C ASN A 207 -25.93 23.54 21.16
N LYS A 208 -27.14 23.19 21.60
CA LYS A 208 -28.13 24.17 22.09
C LYS A 208 -27.67 24.83 23.39
N LEU A 209 -27.12 24.05 24.32
CA LEU A 209 -26.64 24.52 25.61
C LEU A 209 -25.43 25.47 25.51
N SER A 210 -24.68 25.42 24.39
CA SER A 210 -23.53 26.31 24.13
C SER A 210 -23.88 27.80 24.09
N TYR A 211 -25.13 28.15 23.77
CA TYR A 211 -25.61 29.54 23.70
C TYR A 211 -25.90 30.15 25.08
N LEU A 212 -25.79 29.37 26.15
CA LEU A 212 -26.02 29.88 27.51
C LEU A 212 -24.90 30.86 27.92
N PRO A 213 -25.25 31.94 28.64
CA PRO A 213 -24.26 32.89 29.15
C PRO A 213 -23.19 32.19 29.99
N GLY A 214 -21.91 32.41 29.65
CA GLY A 214 -20.76 31.81 30.35
C GLY A 214 -20.39 30.39 29.89
N VAL A 215 -21.22 29.70 29.10
CA VAL A 215 -20.88 28.37 28.58
C VAL A 215 -19.83 28.45 27.45
N GLY A 216 -19.82 29.53 26.66
CA GLY A 216 -18.81 29.73 25.61
C GLY A 216 -17.36 29.69 26.15
N GLU A 217 -17.07 30.46 27.20
CA GLU A 217 -15.73 30.48 27.83
C GLU A 217 -15.37 29.13 28.48
N LEU A 218 -16.38 28.46 29.08
CA LEU A 218 -16.22 27.12 29.65
C LEU A 218 -15.86 26.09 28.57
N LEU A 219 -16.55 26.14 27.43
CA LEU A 219 -16.35 25.26 26.28
C LEU A 219 -14.97 25.46 25.66
N GLU A 220 -14.53 26.70 25.47
CA GLU A 220 -13.21 27.01 24.93
C GLU A 220 -12.09 26.47 25.84
N THR A 221 -12.20 26.72 27.15
CA THR A 221 -11.23 26.21 28.13
C THR A 221 -11.22 24.68 28.18
N TYR A 222 -12.38 24.05 28.06
CA TYR A 222 -12.51 22.59 28.02
C TYR A 222 -11.87 22.02 26.75
N LYS A 223 -12.21 22.59 25.59
CA LYS A 223 -11.68 22.19 24.29
C LYS A 223 -10.16 22.24 24.28
N ASP A 224 -9.56 23.34 24.71
CA ASP A 224 -8.11 23.51 24.70
C ASP A 224 -7.41 22.42 25.53
N LYS A 225 -7.89 22.19 26.76
CA LYS A 225 -7.32 21.15 27.64
C LYS A 225 -7.51 19.75 27.08
N PHE A 226 -8.68 19.46 26.52
CA PHE A 226 -8.98 18.15 25.93
C PHE A 226 -8.10 17.86 24.71
N VAL A 227 -7.94 18.85 23.82
CA VAL A 227 -7.10 18.74 22.62
C VAL A 227 -5.63 18.55 23.01
N ILE A 228 -5.13 19.24 24.04
CA ILE A 228 -3.77 19.03 24.54
C ILE A 228 -3.55 17.56 24.96
N ILE A 229 -4.51 16.93 25.64
CA ILE A 229 -4.40 15.51 26.02
C ILE A 229 -4.39 14.61 24.78
N CYS A 230 -5.24 14.89 23.78
CA CYS A 230 -5.25 14.14 22.52
C CYS A 230 -3.90 14.23 21.80
N VAL A 231 -3.33 15.43 21.72
CA VAL A 231 -2.01 15.65 21.11
C VAL A 231 -0.91 14.94 21.91
N ASN A 232 -0.99 14.89 23.24
CA ASN A 232 -0.05 14.12 24.05
C ASN A 232 -0.12 12.62 23.76
N ILE A 233 -1.33 12.06 23.57
CA ILE A 233 -1.50 10.65 23.14
C ILE A 233 -0.87 10.45 21.76
N PHE A 234 -1.12 11.38 20.83
CA PHE A 234 -0.61 11.35 19.47
C PHE A 234 0.92 11.34 19.42
N GLU A 235 1.58 12.32 20.04
CA GLU A 235 3.03 12.44 20.07
C GLU A 235 3.69 11.21 20.73
N TYR A 236 3.08 10.72 21.81
CA TYR A 236 3.54 9.52 22.47
C TYR A 236 3.42 8.28 21.58
N GLY A 237 2.31 8.13 20.84
CA GLY A 237 2.11 7.04 19.91
C GLY A 237 3.12 7.01 18.77
N LEU A 238 3.45 8.19 18.20
CA LEU A 238 4.51 8.32 17.20
C LEU A 238 5.87 7.87 17.76
N LYS A 239 6.23 8.33 18.96
CA LYS A 239 7.48 7.94 19.61
C LYS A 239 7.56 6.44 19.91
N GLN A 240 6.44 5.82 20.30
CA GLN A 240 6.39 4.38 20.53
C GLN A 240 6.42 3.58 19.23
N GLN A 241 5.85 4.11 18.14
CA GLN A 241 5.94 3.49 16.81
C GLN A 241 7.38 3.44 16.31
N GLU A 242 8.15 4.51 16.50
CA GLU A 242 9.58 4.53 16.17
C GLU A 242 10.36 3.46 16.95
N LYS A 243 10.13 3.37 18.28
CA LYS A 243 10.78 2.33 19.11
C LYS A 243 10.44 0.90 18.65
N ARG A 244 9.16 0.62 18.39
CA ARG A 244 8.71 -0.70 17.90
C ARG A 244 9.33 -1.02 16.55
N LYS A 245 9.47 -0.02 15.68
CA LYS A 245 10.13 -0.19 14.38
C LYS A 245 11.62 -0.53 14.59
N THR A 246 12.34 0.20 15.42
CA THR A 246 13.75 -0.09 15.73
C THR A 246 13.94 -1.50 16.30
N GLU A 247 13.05 -1.93 17.19
CA GLU A 247 13.08 -3.31 17.73
C GLU A 247 12.87 -4.36 16.64
N LEU A 248 11.90 -4.13 15.74
CA LEU A 248 11.62 -5.04 14.61
C LEU A 248 12.78 -5.07 13.59
N ASP A 249 13.38 -3.93 13.31
CA ASP A 249 14.53 -3.81 12.40
C ASP A 249 15.73 -4.58 12.98
N THR A 250 16.02 -4.39 14.28
CA THR A 250 17.10 -5.10 15.00
C THR A 250 16.85 -6.60 15.03
N PHE A 251 15.62 -7.04 15.33
CA PHE A 251 15.24 -8.45 15.29
C PHE A 251 15.44 -9.06 13.90
N SER A 252 15.00 -8.35 12.85
CA SER A 252 15.12 -8.82 11.47
C SER A 252 16.58 -8.96 11.05
N GLU A 253 17.44 -8.03 11.46
CA GLU A 253 18.88 -8.09 11.23
C GLU A 253 19.50 -9.30 11.93
N CYS A 254 19.24 -9.51 13.23
CA CYS A 254 19.74 -10.68 13.97
C CYS A 254 19.32 -12.02 13.34
N VAL A 255 18.04 -12.14 12.93
CA VAL A 255 17.53 -13.33 12.26
C VAL A 255 18.23 -13.55 10.91
N HIS A 256 18.41 -12.48 10.13
CA HIS A 256 19.07 -12.55 8.84
C HIS A 256 20.53 -13.00 8.98
N GLU A 257 21.27 -12.41 9.91
CA GLU A 257 22.66 -12.76 10.19
C GLU A 257 22.80 -14.22 10.62
N ALA A 258 21.96 -14.68 11.57
CA ALA A 258 21.99 -16.08 12.03
C ALA A 258 21.70 -17.08 10.90
N ILE A 259 20.70 -16.78 10.05
CA ILE A 259 20.39 -17.61 8.89
C ILE A 259 21.54 -17.60 7.88
N GLN A 260 22.13 -16.43 7.61
CA GLN A 260 23.24 -16.31 6.67
C GLN A 260 24.47 -17.09 7.16
N GLU A 261 24.85 -16.95 8.42
CA GLU A 261 25.97 -17.67 9.01
C GLU A 261 25.75 -19.19 8.91
N ASN A 262 24.55 -19.67 9.25
CA ASN A 262 24.21 -21.08 9.12
C ASN A 262 24.30 -21.58 7.67
N GLN A 263 23.82 -20.78 6.71
CA GLN A 263 23.93 -21.12 5.28
C GLN A 263 25.38 -21.20 4.82
N GLU A 264 26.25 -20.29 5.26
CA GLU A 264 27.67 -20.30 4.94
C GLU A 264 28.38 -21.52 5.53
N GLN A 265 28.10 -21.86 6.79
CA GLN A 265 28.61 -23.07 7.44
C GLN A 265 28.13 -24.35 6.73
N GLY A 266 26.85 -24.41 6.36
CA GLY A 266 26.26 -25.52 5.62
C GLY A 266 26.89 -25.70 4.24
N LYS A 267 27.04 -24.62 3.47
CA LYS A 267 27.74 -24.63 2.16
C LYS A 267 29.18 -25.12 2.28
N SER A 268 29.91 -24.67 3.29
CA SER A 268 31.28 -25.11 3.54
C SER A 268 31.38 -26.62 3.82
N LYS A 269 30.45 -27.17 4.62
CA LYS A 269 30.39 -28.62 4.89
C LYS A 269 30.04 -29.42 3.64
N ILE A 270 29.05 -28.97 2.87
CA ILE A 270 28.65 -29.62 1.61
C ILE A 270 29.82 -29.63 0.62
N ALA A 271 30.49 -28.49 0.41
CA ALA A 271 31.62 -28.40 -0.52
C ALA A 271 32.77 -29.36 -0.16
N LYS A 272 33.11 -29.45 1.14
CA LYS A 272 34.12 -30.41 1.64
C LYS A 272 33.72 -31.86 1.41
N PHE A 273 32.44 -32.17 1.61
CA PHE A 273 31.91 -33.49 1.34
C PHE A 273 31.94 -33.80 -0.17
N GLU A 274 31.50 -32.89 -1.03
CA GLU A 274 31.49 -33.07 -2.50
C GLU A 274 32.90 -33.34 -3.04
N GLU A 275 33.91 -32.61 -2.57
CA GLU A 275 35.31 -32.82 -2.95
C GLU A 275 35.80 -34.23 -2.56
N LYS A 276 35.51 -34.66 -1.33
CA LYS A 276 35.85 -36.01 -0.84
C LYS A 276 35.09 -37.08 -1.61
N HIS A 277 33.78 -36.88 -1.80
CA HIS A 277 32.88 -37.82 -2.44
C HIS A 277 33.28 -38.05 -3.91
N LEU A 278 33.57 -36.99 -4.66
CA LEU A 278 34.03 -37.10 -6.05
C LEU A 278 35.33 -37.91 -6.16
N SER A 279 36.28 -37.67 -5.24
CA SER A 279 37.54 -38.42 -5.17
C SER A 279 37.29 -39.90 -4.87
N SER A 280 36.43 -40.20 -3.89
CA SER A 280 36.06 -41.58 -3.55
C SER A 280 35.34 -42.29 -4.70
N LEU A 281 34.41 -41.62 -5.40
CA LEU A 281 33.73 -42.17 -6.57
C LEU A 281 34.70 -42.50 -7.71
N SER A 282 35.67 -41.62 -7.97
CA SER A 282 36.70 -41.89 -8.98
C SER A 282 37.56 -43.11 -8.62
N ALA A 283 37.92 -43.25 -7.34
CA ALA A 283 38.70 -44.37 -6.85
C ALA A 283 37.91 -45.69 -6.90
N ILE A 284 36.60 -45.67 -6.61
CA ILE A 284 35.73 -46.85 -6.74
C ILE A 284 35.69 -47.35 -8.18
N ARG A 285 35.63 -46.45 -9.17
CA ARG A 285 35.59 -46.81 -10.61
C ARG A 285 36.90 -47.38 -11.15
N GLU A 286 38.03 -47.09 -10.50
CA GLU A 286 39.35 -47.58 -10.90
C GLU A 286 39.74 -48.88 -10.19
N GLU A 287 39.00 -49.28 -9.14
CA GLU A 287 39.28 -50.46 -8.32
C GLU A 287 38.76 -51.75 -9.00
N LEU A 288 39.51 -52.85 -8.86
CA LEU A 288 39.22 -54.11 -9.55
C LEU A 288 38.80 -55.23 -8.59
N GLU A 289 39.11 -55.09 -7.30
CA GLU A 289 38.77 -56.10 -6.29
C GLU A 289 37.44 -55.79 -5.62
N LEU A 290 36.45 -56.67 -5.84
CA LEU A 290 35.10 -56.57 -5.25
C LEU A 290 35.09 -56.31 -3.73
N PRO A 291 35.93 -56.98 -2.89
CA PRO A 291 35.94 -56.71 -1.45
C PRO A 291 36.42 -55.29 -1.10
N ASN A 292 37.30 -54.70 -1.92
CA ASN A 292 37.78 -53.33 -1.73
C ASN A 292 36.70 -52.32 -2.17
N ILE A 293 36.00 -52.60 -3.27
CA ILE A 293 34.85 -51.80 -3.74
C ILE A 293 33.74 -51.77 -2.67
N GLU A 294 33.33 -52.93 -2.14
CA GLU A 294 32.32 -53.01 -1.07
C GLU A 294 32.73 -52.19 0.16
N LYS A 295 34.00 -52.26 0.55
CA LYS A 295 34.53 -51.48 1.67
C LYS A 295 34.47 -49.97 1.40
N MET A 296 34.85 -49.53 0.19
CA MET A 296 34.85 -48.11 -0.18
C MET A 296 33.43 -47.54 -0.29
N ILE A 297 32.46 -48.35 -0.73
CA ILE A 297 31.04 -47.98 -0.76
C ILE A 297 30.50 -47.82 0.68
N LEU A 298 30.85 -48.74 1.59
CA LEU A 298 30.50 -48.59 3.01
C LEU A 298 31.08 -47.32 3.63
N GLU A 299 32.33 -46.96 3.29
CA GLU A 299 32.96 -45.72 3.74
C GLU A 299 32.23 -44.48 3.17
N CYS A 300 31.82 -44.49 1.89
CA CYS A 300 31.02 -43.41 1.30
C CYS A 300 29.63 -43.28 1.93
N SER A 301 28.97 -44.40 2.23
CA SER A 301 27.68 -44.40 2.94
C SER A 301 27.80 -43.83 4.35
N ALA A 302 28.92 -44.12 5.03
CA ALA A 302 29.23 -43.53 6.34
C ALA A 302 29.43 -42.01 6.22
N ASP A 303 30.18 -41.55 5.21
CA ASP A 303 30.41 -40.12 4.94
C ASP A 303 29.10 -39.36 4.64
N ILE A 304 28.18 -39.95 3.86
CA ILE A 304 26.86 -39.38 3.58
C ILE A 304 26.05 -39.24 4.88
N SER A 305 26.12 -40.24 5.75
CA SER A 305 25.42 -40.22 7.05
C SER A 305 26.03 -39.17 7.99
N GLU A 306 27.35 -39.03 8.01
CA GLU A 306 28.03 -37.97 8.76
C GLU A 306 27.65 -36.57 8.27
N LEU A 307 27.54 -36.37 6.94
CA LEU A 307 27.07 -35.09 6.39
C LEU A 307 25.64 -34.80 6.83
N PHE A 308 24.74 -35.79 6.77
CA PHE A 308 23.36 -35.64 7.23
C PHE A 308 23.31 -35.19 8.70
N ASP A 309 24.02 -35.90 9.58
CA ASP A 309 24.08 -35.57 11.01
C ASP A 309 24.64 -34.16 11.23
N ALA A 310 25.66 -33.77 10.47
CA ALA A 310 26.26 -32.45 10.56
C ALA A 310 25.32 -31.33 10.10
N LEU A 311 24.59 -31.52 9.00
CA LEU A 311 23.61 -30.55 8.50
C LEU A 311 22.38 -30.45 9.40
N MET A 312 21.90 -31.57 9.94
CA MET A 312 20.80 -31.59 10.91
C MET A 312 21.19 -30.95 12.23
N THR A 313 22.43 -31.15 12.70
CA THR A 313 22.96 -30.49 13.90
C THR A 313 23.02 -28.98 13.71
N LEU A 314 23.50 -28.50 12.55
CA LEU A 314 23.50 -27.06 12.23
C LEU A 314 22.08 -26.49 12.21
N GLU A 315 21.11 -27.20 11.62
CA GLU A 315 19.72 -26.75 11.60
C GLU A 315 19.12 -26.70 13.00
N MET A 316 19.39 -27.72 13.84
CA MET A 316 18.94 -27.76 15.23
C MET A 316 19.48 -26.58 16.03
N GLN A 317 20.78 -26.29 15.91
CA GLN A 317 21.42 -25.15 16.57
C GLN A 317 20.81 -23.81 16.12
N LEU A 318 20.52 -23.67 14.82
CA LEU A 318 19.89 -22.46 14.31
C LEU A 318 18.46 -22.29 14.83
N VAL A 319 17.68 -23.38 14.94
CA VAL A 319 16.34 -23.33 15.53
C VAL A 319 16.40 -22.88 16.98
N GLU A 320 17.30 -23.44 17.79
CA GLU A 320 17.48 -23.03 19.19
C GLU A 320 17.85 -21.55 19.31
N GLN A 321 18.78 -21.06 18.48
CA GLN A 321 19.20 -19.67 18.45
C GLN A 321 18.06 -18.72 18.02
N LEU A 322 17.31 -19.09 16.98
CA LEU A 322 16.19 -18.27 16.53
C LEU A 322 15.04 -18.29 17.52
N GLU A 323 14.76 -19.41 18.18
CA GLU A 323 13.75 -19.49 19.24
C GLU A 323 14.07 -18.55 20.40
N GLU A 324 15.33 -18.51 20.86
CA GLU A 324 15.77 -17.55 21.89
C GLU A 324 15.58 -16.09 21.41
N THR A 325 15.97 -15.80 20.17
CA THR A 325 15.86 -14.47 19.57
C THR A 325 14.40 -14.03 19.43
N ILE A 326 13.52 -14.92 18.95
CA ILE A 326 12.08 -14.68 18.82
C ILE A 326 11.45 -14.46 20.19
N ASN A 327 11.77 -15.28 21.19
CA ASN A 327 11.22 -15.13 22.54
C ASN A 327 11.66 -13.81 23.21
N MET A 328 12.90 -13.39 22.99
CA MET A 328 13.38 -12.09 23.47
C MET A 328 12.64 -10.93 22.80
N PHE A 329 12.50 -10.97 21.48
CA PHE A 329 11.73 -9.99 20.72
C PHE A 329 10.26 -9.94 21.16
N GLU A 330 9.62 -11.10 21.32
CA GLU A 330 8.23 -11.22 21.78
C GLU A 330 8.04 -10.55 23.13
N ARG A 331 8.91 -10.83 24.10
CA ARG A 331 8.85 -10.17 25.41
C ARG A 331 8.98 -8.65 25.29
N ASN A 332 9.96 -8.18 24.52
CA ASN A 332 10.22 -6.76 24.35
C ASN A 332 9.04 -6.04 23.68
N ILE A 333 8.47 -6.61 22.60
CA ILE A 333 7.37 -5.98 21.87
C ILE A 333 6.08 -5.98 22.69
N VAL A 334 5.79 -7.05 23.42
CA VAL A 334 4.65 -7.15 24.34
C VAL A 334 4.78 -6.12 25.47
N ASP A 335 5.98 -5.96 26.04
CA ASP A 335 6.23 -4.95 27.07
C ASP A 335 6.05 -3.52 26.52
N MET A 336 6.56 -3.22 25.32
CA MET A 336 6.37 -1.93 24.66
C MET A 336 4.89 -1.63 24.38
N VAL A 337 4.14 -2.61 23.90
CA VAL A 337 2.69 -2.49 23.66
C VAL A 337 1.93 -2.29 24.98
N GLY A 338 2.29 -3.04 26.03
CA GLY A 338 1.71 -2.89 27.36
C GLY A 338 1.97 -1.52 27.98
N LEU A 339 3.17 -0.96 27.80
CA LEU A 339 3.48 0.41 28.22
C LEU A 339 2.66 1.44 27.44
N PHE A 340 2.50 1.24 26.13
CA PHE A 340 1.67 2.10 25.30
C PHE A 340 0.22 2.13 25.78
N ILE A 341 -0.38 0.96 25.97
CA ILE A 341 -1.76 0.82 26.46
C ILE A 341 -1.93 1.53 27.80
N LYS A 342 -1.06 1.25 28.79
CA LYS A 342 -1.15 1.88 30.11
C LYS A 342 -1.14 3.42 30.03
N ASN A 343 -0.29 3.98 29.18
CA ASN A 343 -0.20 5.44 29.01
C ASN A 343 -1.47 6.00 28.33
N VAL A 344 -1.97 5.34 27.28
CA VAL A 344 -3.22 5.72 26.60
C VAL A 344 -4.39 5.69 27.58
N GLN A 345 -4.53 4.63 28.37
CA GLN A 345 -5.60 4.50 29.38
C GLN A 345 -5.50 5.60 30.44
N SER A 346 -4.29 5.94 30.88
CA SER A 346 -4.05 7.03 31.84
C SER A 346 -4.41 8.40 31.27
N LEU A 347 -4.06 8.70 30.02
CA LEU A 347 -4.40 9.96 29.37
C LEU A 347 -5.90 10.04 29.04
N THR A 348 -6.50 8.94 28.60
CA THR A 348 -7.95 8.89 28.34
C THR A 348 -8.77 9.03 29.63
N ALA A 349 -8.27 8.53 30.77
CA ALA A 349 -8.88 8.80 32.06
C ALA A 349 -8.92 10.30 32.36
N GLN A 350 -7.86 11.06 32.03
CA GLN A 350 -7.87 12.52 32.18
C GLN A 350 -8.89 13.19 31.24
N CYS A 351 -9.11 12.67 30.03
CA CYS A 351 -10.18 13.15 29.16
C CYS A 351 -11.57 12.96 29.80
N ARG A 352 -11.82 11.79 30.41
CA ARG A 352 -13.07 11.54 31.15
C ARG A 352 -13.23 12.49 32.34
N ASP A 353 -12.16 12.73 33.09
CA ASP A 353 -12.18 13.66 34.22
C ASP A 353 -12.51 15.10 33.78
N LEU A 354 -11.95 15.54 32.64
CA LEU A 354 -12.29 16.85 32.06
C LEU A 354 -13.76 16.92 31.61
N GLU A 355 -14.26 15.87 30.99
CA GLU A 355 -15.67 15.78 30.56
C GLU A 355 -16.62 15.77 31.76
N ASN A 356 -16.30 15.04 32.83
CA ASN A 356 -17.06 15.05 34.09
C ASN A 356 -17.10 16.46 34.69
N HIS A 357 -15.97 17.15 34.75
CA HIS A 357 -15.89 18.51 35.27
C HIS A 357 -16.64 19.52 34.38
N HIS A 358 -16.59 19.34 33.06
CA HIS A 358 -17.38 20.15 32.12
C HIS A 358 -18.88 19.95 32.35
N HIS A 359 -19.32 18.69 32.46
CA HIS A 359 -20.70 18.32 32.73
C HIS A 359 -21.23 18.93 34.04
N GLU A 360 -20.48 18.82 35.15
CA GLU A 360 -20.87 19.40 36.44
C GLU A 360 -21.07 20.91 36.36
N LYS A 361 -20.13 21.63 35.72
CA LYS A 361 -20.23 23.09 35.54
C LYS A 361 -21.35 23.48 34.59
N LEU A 362 -21.54 22.74 33.50
CA LEU A 362 -22.62 22.99 32.55
C LEU A 362 -23.98 22.81 33.23
N LEU A 363 -24.10 21.80 34.08
CA LEU A 363 -25.30 21.57 34.88
C LEU A 363 -25.55 22.70 35.87
N GLU A 364 -24.51 23.18 36.57
CA GLU A 364 -24.60 24.32 37.50
C GLU A 364 -25.10 25.59 36.79
N ILE A 365 -24.49 25.94 35.64
CA ILE A 365 -24.90 27.10 34.83
C ILE A 365 -26.33 26.92 34.32
N SER A 366 -26.70 25.73 33.86
CA SER A 366 -28.03 25.46 33.34
C SER A 366 -29.11 25.55 34.44
N ILE A 367 -28.85 25.04 35.64
CA ILE A 367 -29.78 25.16 36.78
C ILE A 367 -29.88 26.62 37.24
N SER A 368 -28.75 27.33 37.36
CA SER A 368 -28.75 28.76 37.74
C SER A 368 -29.53 29.61 36.74
N THR A 369 -29.38 29.31 35.44
CA THR A 369 -30.15 29.97 34.38
C THR A 369 -31.64 29.69 34.54
N LEU A 370 -32.05 28.43 34.76
CA LEU A 370 -33.46 28.10 35.01
C LEU A 370 -34.03 28.86 36.21
N GLU A 371 -33.30 28.95 37.31
CA GLU A 371 -33.73 29.72 38.49
C GLU A 371 -33.94 31.20 38.18
N ASN A 372 -33.09 31.79 37.35
CA ASN A 372 -33.23 33.18 36.90
C ASN A 372 -34.42 33.36 35.94
N ILE A 373 -34.73 32.37 35.09
CA ILE A 373 -35.92 32.40 34.22
C ILE A 373 -37.18 32.39 35.08
N VAL A 374 -37.22 31.52 36.10
CA VAL A 374 -38.35 31.41 37.03
C VAL A 374 -38.55 32.70 37.84
N LYS A 375 -37.47 33.42 38.17
CA LYS A 375 -37.54 34.73 38.85
C LYS A 375 -37.94 35.89 37.93
N GLY A 376 -37.94 35.69 36.61
CA GLY A 376 -38.25 36.72 35.61
C GLY A 376 -37.11 37.69 35.34
N ASP A 377 -35.87 37.32 35.69
CA ASP A 377 -34.68 38.19 35.62
C ASP A 377 -33.85 38.00 34.34
N LEU A 378 -34.29 37.14 33.40
CA LEU A 378 -33.53 36.82 32.18
C LEU A 378 -34.03 37.56 30.94
N ASP A 379 -33.06 38.11 30.20
CA ASP A 379 -33.24 38.92 28.98
C ASP A 379 -33.91 38.14 27.83
N GLU A 380 -34.64 38.88 26.99
CA GLU A 380 -35.53 38.37 25.92
C GLU A 380 -34.83 37.68 24.73
N ASP A 381 -33.50 37.57 24.70
CA ASP A 381 -32.70 37.19 23.52
C ASP A 381 -32.30 35.70 23.40
N LEU A 382 -32.84 34.81 24.24
CA LEU A 382 -32.56 33.36 24.13
C LEU A 382 -33.30 32.72 22.93
N PRO A 383 -32.62 31.94 22.06
CA PRO A 383 -33.25 31.24 20.94
C PRO A 383 -34.41 30.34 21.37
N ASP A 384 -35.47 30.25 20.55
CA ASP A 384 -36.69 29.47 20.86
C ASP A 384 -36.40 27.98 21.17
N ASP A 385 -35.45 27.38 20.44
CA ASP A 385 -35.02 25.99 20.64
C ASP A 385 -34.34 25.77 21.99
N LEU A 386 -33.65 26.79 22.51
CA LEU A 386 -33.04 26.76 23.83
C LEU A 386 -34.11 26.96 24.91
N ARG A 387 -35.09 27.86 24.71
CA ARG A 387 -36.21 28.06 25.65
C ARG A 387 -37.02 26.77 25.86
N ALA A 388 -37.15 25.94 24.82
CA ALA A 388 -37.83 24.65 24.91
C ALA A 388 -37.17 23.66 25.89
N LEU A 389 -35.88 23.84 26.22
CA LEU A 389 -35.18 23.02 27.22
C LEU A 389 -35.43 23.49 28.66
N PHE A 390 -35.84 24.75 28.86
CA PHE A 390 -36.02 25.37 30.18
C PHE A 390 -37.47 25.34 30.68
N VAL A 391 -38.14 24.19 30.49
CA VAL A 391 -39.52 23.97 30.97
C VAL A 391 -39.55 23.59 32.45
N ASP A 392 -38.66 22.67 32.84
CA ASP A 392 -38.55 22.17 34.20
C ASP A 392 -37.12 21.64 34.43
N LYS A 393 -36.81 21.40 35.71
CA LYS A 393 -35.47 20.95 36.12
C LYS A 393 -35.11 19.60 35.52
N ASP A 394 -36.05 18.67 35.41
CA ASP A 394 -35.79 17.31 34.94
C ASP A 394 -35.45 17.31 33.45
N THR A 395 -36.13 18.13 32.65
CA THR A 395 -35.84 18.31 31.22
C THR A 395 -34.39 18.78 30.97
N ILE A 396 -33.91 19.78 31.72
CA ILE A 396 -32.52 20.27 31.61
C ILE A 396 -31.52 19.22 32.05
N VAL A 397 -31.74 18.59 33.20
CA VAL A 397 -30.84 17.55 33.74
C VAL A 397 -30.72 16.41 32.74
N ASN A 398 -31.83 16.01 32.10
CA ASN A 398 -31.84 14.97 31.08
C ASN A 398 -31.08 15.39 29.81
N ALA A 399 -31.23 16.64 29.36
CA ALA A 399 -30.51 17.16 28.19
C ALA A 399 -28.99 17.23 28.42
N VAL A 400 -28.56 17.81 29.55
CA VAL A 400 -27.14 17.89 29.94
C VAL A 400 -26.55 16.49 30.18
N GLY A 401 -27.34 15.57 30.76
CA GLY A 401 -26.96 14.17 30.94
C GLY A 401 -26.84 13.40 29.63
N ALA A 402 -27.72 13.65 28.66
CA ALA A 402 -27.65 13.03 27.33
C ALA A 402 -26.36 13.43 26.58
N SER A 403 -26.04 14.73 26.57
CA SER A 403 -24.78 15.26 26.03
C SER A 403 -23.56 14.55 26.63
N HIS A 404 -23.49 14.49 27.96
CA HIS A 404 -22.41 13.84 28.68
C HIS A 404 -22.24 12.35 28.34
N ASN A 405 -23.35 11.61 28.25
CA ASN A 405 -23.31 10.20 27.88
C ASN A 405 -22.76 9.98 26.46
N ILE A 406 -23.12 10.86 25.50
CA ILE A 406 -22.60 10.81 24.13
C ILE A 406 -21.09 11.04 24.13
N HIS A 407 -20.62 12.05 24.86
CA HIS A 407 -19.19 12.38 24.94
C HIS A 407 -18.38 11.26 25.58
N LEU A 408 -18.81 10.73 26.73
CA LEU A 408 -18.16 9.59 27.38
C LEU A 408 -18.12 8.36 26.48
N LEU A 409 -19.19 8.08 25.73
CA LEU A 409 -19.23 6.98 24.77
C LEU A 409 -18.17 7.17 23.66
N LYS A 410 -18.03 8.37 23.10
CA LYS A 410 -16.99 8.67 22.09
C LYS A 410 -15.57 8.48 22.64
N ILE A 411 -15.32 8.98 23.85
CA ILE A 411 -14.02 8.82 24.52
C ILE A 411 -13.70 7.34 24.75
N ASN A 412 -14.66 6.58 25.28
CA ASN A 412 -14.49 5.16 25.57
C ASN A 412 -14.30 4.32 24.31
N ASN A 413 -15.11 4.57 23.27
CA ASN A 413 -14.97 3.90 21.98
C ASN A 413 -13.59 4.15 21.38
N ARG A 414 -13.07 5.39 21.50
CA ARG A 414 -11.74 5.71 20.99
C ARG A 414 -10.65 4.96 21.76
N GLU A 415 -10.72 4.89 23.08
CA GLU A 415 -9.79 4.08 23.88
C GLU A 415 -9.85 2.60 23.49
N GLU A 416 -11.04 2.03 23.38
CA GLU A 416 -11.23 0.63 23.00
C GLU A 416 -10.65 0.33 21.62
N GLU A 417 -10.86 1.22 20.64
CA GLU A 417 -10.30 1.09 19.30
C GLU A 417 -8.76 1.06 19.33
N LEU A 418 -8.13 2.00 20.03
CA LEU A 418 -6.67 2.09 20.17
C LEU A 418 -6.10 0.82 20.79
N VAL A 419 -6.68 0.38 21.91
CA VAL A 419 -6.23 -0.79 22.68
C VAL A 419 -6.44 -2.08 21.88
N THR A 420 -7.59 -2.24 21.24
CA THR A 420 -7.91 -3.45 20.48
C THR A 420 -7.02 -3.57 19.25
N ARG A 421 -6.81 -2.47 18.51
CA ARG A 421 -5.99 -2.48 17.29
C ARG A 421 -4.53 -2.81 17.58
N ILE A 422 -3.94 -2.21 18.63
CA ILE A 422 -2.53 -2.49 18.94
C ILE A 422 -2.34 -3.90 19.50
N ASN A 423 -3.27 -4.41 20.32
CA ASN A 423 -3.23 -5.79 20.80
C ASN A 423 -3.34 -6.78 19.64
N SER A 424 -4.32 -6.59 18.75
CA SER A 424 -4.52 -7.43 17.58
C SER A 424 -3.30 -7.43 16.66
N TRP A 425 -2.71 -6.26 16.42
CA TRP A 425 -1.46 -6.14 15.66
C TRP A 425 -0.31 -6.91 16.32
N CYS A 426 -0.12 -6.76 17.64
CA CYS A 426 0.95 -7.42 18.38
C CYS A 426 0.81 -8.95 18.31
N THR A 427 -0.39 -9.48 18.57
CA THR A 427 -0.68 -10.92 18.47
C THR A 427 -0.44 -11.42 17.04
N CYS A 428 -0.94 -10.71 16.03
CA CYS A 428 -0.76 -11.11 14.63
C CYS A 428 0.71 -11.10 14.20
N LEU A 429 1.49 -10.12 14.65
CA LEU A 429 2.92 -10.02 14.36
C LEU A 429 3.70 -11.20 14.95
N VAL A 430 3.49 -11.48 16.25
CA VAL A 430 4.15 -12.59 16.96
C VAL A 430 3.75 -13.94 16.34
N ASP A 431 2.46 -14.16 16.09
CA ASP A 431 1.97 -15.38 15.44
C ASP A 431 2.59 -15.59 14.06
N LYS A 432 2.75 -14.50 13.30
CA LYS A 432 3.35 -14.55 11.97
C LYS A 432 4.82 -14.96 12.06
N ILE A 433 5.59 -14.35 12.96
CA ILE A 433 7.02 -14.65 13.14
C ILE A 433 7.23 -16.14 13.49
N HIS A 434 6.47 -16.66 14.46
CA HIS A 434 6.54 -18.08 14.83
C HIS A 434 6.16 -19.01 13.67
N LYS A 435 5.11 -18.66 12.90
CA LYS A 435 4.71 -19.45 11.71
C LYS A 435 5.78 -19.42 10.62
N ASP A 436 6.36 -18.26 10.35
CA ASP A 436 7.39 -18.08 9.33
C ASP A 436 8.62 -18.93 9.68
N GLU A 437 9.01 -18.97 10.95
CA GLU A 437 10.11 -19.81 11.42
C GLU A 437 9.81 -21.31 11.31
N ILE A 438 8.63 -21.75 11.73
CA ILE A 438 8.20 -23.16 11.57
C ILE A 438 8.22 -23.56 10.08
N MET A 439 7.76 -22.68 9.19
CA MET A 439 7.77 -22.95 7.75
C MET A 439 9.20 -23.01 7.20
N ARG A 440 10.07 -22.10 7.62
CA ARG A 440 11.50 -22.08 7.26
C ARG A 440 12.18 -23.38 7.65
N ASN A 441 12.07 -23.78 8.91
CA ASN A 441 12.69 -25.00 9.42
C ASN A 441 12.21 -26.25 8.66
N ARG A 442 10.89 -26.40 8.49
CA ARG A 442 10.31 -27.54 7.74
C ARG A 442 10.82 -27.60 6.30
N LYS A 443 10.89 -26.45 5.64
CA LYS A 443 11.43 -26.37 4.27
C LYS A 443 12.89 -26.80 4.26
N ARG A 444 13.70 -26.33 5.21
CA ARG A 444 15.12 -26.63 5.29
C ARG A 444 15.41 -28.10 5.58
N VAL A 445 14.70 -28.70 6.53
CA VAL A 445 14.80 -30.15 6.84
C VAL A 445 14.41 -30.97 5.62
N LYS A 446 13.38 -30.58 4.86
CA LYS A 446 13.00 -31.25 3.62
C LYS A 446 14.10 -31.18 2.57
N GLU A 447 14.72 -30.01 2.37
CA GLU A 447 15.84 -29.82 1.45
C GLU A 447 17.03 -30.73 1.80
N ILE A 448 17.40 -30.80 3.09
CA ILE A 448 18.49 -31.66 3.57
C ILE A 448 18.18 -33.13 3.25
N ASN A 449 16.98 -33.61 3.57
CA ASN A 449 16.59 -35.00 3.29
C ASN A 449 16.62 -35.30 1.79
N GLN A 450 16.07 -34.41 0.95
CA GLN A 450 16.08 -34.60 -0.50
C GLN A 450 17.49 -34.67 -1.08
N TYR A 451 18.40 -33.83 -0.57
CA TYR A 451 19.79 -33.85 -0.98
C TYR A 451 20.49 -35.16 -0.57
N ILE A 452 20.30 -35.61 0.67
CA ILE A 452 20.90 -36.85 1.15
C ILE A 452 20.35 -38.09 0.45
N ASP A 453 19.04 -38.14 0.18
CA ASP A 453 18.41 -39.22 -0.59
C ASP A 453 18.96 -39.28 -2.02
N HIS A 454 19.24 -38.12 -2.63
CA HIS A 454 19.88 -38.06 -3.93
C HIS A 454 21.31 -38.65 -3.90
N MET A 455 22.12 -38.28 -2.91
CA MET A 455 23.47 -38.82 -2.76
C MET A 455 23.48 -40.33 -2.51
N ARG A 456 22.54 -40.84 -1.70
CA ARG A 456 22.38 -42.28 -1.46
C ARG A 456 21.99 -43.01 -2.74
N SER A 457 21.03 -42.48 -3.50
CA SER A 457 20.63 -43.06 -4.77
C SER A 457 21.76 -43.07 -5.80
N GLU A 458 22.64 -42.07 -5.82
CA GLU A 458 23.81 -42.05 -6.69
C GLU A 458 24.79 -43.19 -6.33
N LEU A 459 25.01 -43.41 -5.03
CA LEU A 459 25.85 -44.49 -4.52
C LEU A 459 25.25 -45.89 -4.82
N ASP A 460 23.94 -46.08 -4.61
CA ASP A 460 23.23 -47.34 -4.89
C ASP A 460 23.26 -47.70 -6.39
N ASN A 461 23.24 -46.70 -7.27
CA ASN A 461 23.33 -46.91 -8.71
C ASN A 461 24.72 -47.43 -9.15
N LEU A 462 25.78 -47.12 -8.39
CA LEU A 462 27.12 -47.65 -8.62
C LEU A 462 27.25 -49.12 -8.19
N GLU A 463 26.56 -49.53 -7.12
CA GLU A 463 26.46 -50.95 -6.74
C GLU A 463 25.77 -51.79 -7.83
N CYS A 464 24.77 -51.24 -8.53
CA CYS A 464 24.01 -51.95 -9.55
C CYS A 464 24.63 -51.89 -10.97
N GLY A 465 25.49 -50.91 -11.25
CA GLY A 465 25.86 -50.52 -12.62
C GLY A 465 27.18 -51.07 -13.17
N ASP A 466 28.21 -51.25 -12.33
CA ASP A 466 29.59 -51.52 -12.81
C ASP A 466 30.20 -52.84 -12.29
N ILE A 467 29.44 -53.65 -11.55
CA ILE A 467 29.91 -54.93 -10.97
C ILE A 467 29.60 -56.15 -11.88
N LEU A 468 28.86 -55.95 -12.99
CA LEU A 468 28.33 -57.06 -13.81
C LEU A 468 28.78 -57.11 -15.29
N ASP A 469 29.79 -56.35 -15.71
CA ASP A 469 30.44 -56.55 -17.02
C ASP A 469 31.96 -56.81 -16.93
#